data_AF-A0AAR2JJ71-F1
#
_entry.id   AF-A0AAR2JJ71-F1
#
_cell.length_a   1.000
_cell.length_b   1.000
_cell.length_c   1.000
_cell.angle_alpha   90.00
_cell.angle_beta   90.00
_cell.angle_gamma   90.00
#
_symmetry.space_group_name_H-M   'P 1'
#
loop_
_entity.id
_entity.type
_entity.pdbx_description
1 polymer ?
#
loop_
_entity_poly.entity_id
_entity_poly.type
_entity_poly.pdbx_seq_one_letter_code
_entity_poly.pdbx_strand_id
1 'polypeptide(L)'
;ALPSGKKNDLGYFSFSSLLKNERSSLNLHAQLSSISFSLCLQLLLCSLYEIYRALEDELDKNSGHPGVEPIYFPQELARLEPLERDLEYFFGPQWRKRVTVPAATLRYTERLREIGRSNPNLLVAHAYTRYLGDLSGGQVLGKITQKTMGLSNTEGVAFFSFPAVTSPHRFKQLYRSRMNSIELTEEERRRVLDEAVRAFELNIEVFDDLQKMLSITEGASGDGGKGKAPTTPLTITRSAVAQFTLGVCAALVTVGMGVYAH
;
A
#
# COMPACT_ATOMS: atom_id res chain seq x y z
N ALA A 1 11.14 -41.23 -61.21
CA ALA A 1 9.95 -40.49 -60.76
C ALA A 1 9.90 -40.48 -59.23
N LEU A 2 10.00 -39.29 -58.62
CA LEU A 2 9.45 -39.01 -57.29
C LEU A 2 7.94 -38.70 -57.47
N PRO A 3 7.08 -38.89 -56.45
CA PRO A 3 7.10 -38.12 -55.19
C PRO A 3 7.15 -39.04 -53.94
N SER A 4 7.97 -38.81 -52.92
CA SER A 4 8.10 -37.67 -51.99
C SER A 4 6.88 -37.41 -51.11
N GLY A 5 7.04 -37.67 -49.80
CA GLY A 5 6.53 -36.78 -48.76
C GLY A 5 5.20 -37.14 -48.12
N LYS A 6 5.26 -37.83 -46.98
CA LYS A 6 4.65 -37.43 -45.69
C LYS A 6 5.02 -38.48 -44.64
N LYS A 7 6.26 -38.39 -44.15
CA LYS A 7 6.59 -38.94 -42.82
C LYS A 7 5.96 -37.98 -41.81
N ASN A 8 5.26 -38.56 -40.85
CA ASN A 8 4.62 -37.86 -39.76
C ASN A 8 5.67 -37.07 -38.95
N ASP A 9 5.73 -35.75 -39.14
CA ASP A 9 6.34 -34.82 -38.20
C ASP A 9 5.38 -34.64 -37.02
N LEU A 10 5.27 -35.65 -36.17
CA LEU A 10 4.81 -35.48 -34.80
C LEU A 10 6.08 -35.47 -33.93
N GLY A 11 6.66 -34.27 -33.85
CA GLY A 11 7.89 -34.00 -33.11
C GLY A 11 7.77 -34.51 -31.68
N TYR A 12 8.74 -35.34 -31.30
CA TYR A 12 9.02 -35.70 -29.91
C TYR A 12 9.25 -34.40 -29.11
N PHE A 13 8.21 -33.92 -28.41
CA PHE A 13 8.42 -33.04 -27.27
C PHE A 13 9.15 -33.88 -26.21
N SER A 14 10.47 -33.70 -26.11
CA SER A 14 11.26 -34.33 -25.06
C SER A 14 10.71 -33.91 -23.70
N PHE A 15 10.53 -34.83 -22.76
CA PHE A 15 10.13 -34.50 -21.39
C PHE A 15 11.05 -33.42 -20.76
N SER A 16 12.32 -33.37 -21.18
CA SER A 16 13.26 -32.31 -20.81
C SER A 16 12.89 -30.93 -21.37
N SER A 17 12.37 -30.83 -22.60
CA SER A 17 11.91 -29.55 -23.15
C SER A 17 10.58 -29.11 -22.53
N LEU A 18 9.71 -30.05 -22.16
CA LEU A 18 8.49 -29.76 -21.41
C LEU A 18 8.81 -29.18 -20.01
N LEU A 19 9.70 -29.83 -19.26
CA LEU A 19 10.15 -29.36 -17.95
C LEU A 19 10.92 -28.03 -18.02
N LYS A 20 11.72 -27.81 -19.06
CA LYS A 20 12.38 -26.51 -19.28
C LYS A 20 11.37 -25.41 -19.57
N ASN A 21 10.33 -25.69 -20.37
CA ASN A 21 9.27 -24.73 -20.67
C ASN A 21 8.42 -24.44 -19.44
N GLU A 22 8.02 -25.45 -18.67
CA GLU A 22 7.29 -25.27 -17.40
C GLU A 22 8.10 -24.47 -16.39
N ARG A 23 9.40 -24.78 -16.23
CA ARG A 23 10.31 -24.02 -15.36
C ARG A 23 10.49 -22.58 -15.83
N SER A 24 10.55 -22.36 -17.15
CA SER A 24 10.64 -21.01 -17.72
C SER A 24 9.35 -20.22 -17.52
N SER A 25 8.18 -20.85 -17.67
CA SER A 25 6.89 -20.22 -17.40
C SER A 25 6.69 -19.91 -15.91
N LEU A 26 7.14 -20.79 -15.01
CA LEU A 26 7.12 -20.55 -13.57
C LEU A 26 8.03 -19.39 -13.18
N ASN A 27 9.24 -19.32 -13.77
CA ASN A 27 10.16 -18.20 -13.54
C ASN A 27 9.60 -16.87 -14.08
N LEU A 28 8.98 -16.88 -15.27
CA LEU A 28 8.36 -15.69 -15.84
C LEU A 28 7.17 -15.22 -15.00
N HIS A 29 6.32 -16.14 -14.53
CA HIS A 29 5.21 -15.82 -13.64
C HIS A 29 5.70 -15.25 -12.30
N ALA A 30 6.74 -15.84 -11.71
CA ALA A 30 7.36 -15.35 -10.48
C ALA A 30 7.96 -13.94 -10.68
N GLN A 31 8.63 -13.70 -11.81
CA GLN A 31 9.21 -12.41 -12.15
C GLN A 31 8.14 -11.33 -12.38
N LEU A 32 7.08 -11.64 -13.14
CA LEU A 32 5.95 -10.72 -13.34
C LEU A 32 5.23 -10.40 -12.02
N SER A 33 5.03 -11.41 -11.17
CA SER A 33 4.44 -11.20 -9.83
C SER A 33 5.32 -10.30 -8.95
N SER A 34 6.65 -10.44 -9.03
CA SER A 34 7.60 -9.59 -8.31
C SER A 34 7.60 -8.14 -8.84
N ILE A 35 7.50 -7.95 -10.16
CA ILE A 35 7.42 -6.63 -10.79
C ILE A 35 6.10 -5.93 -10.40
N SER A 36 4.95 -6.61 -10.51
CA SER A 36 3.66 -6.04 -10.11
C SER A 36 3.63 -5.71 -8.62
N PHE A 37 4.22 -6.57 -7.77
CA PHE A 37 4.35 -6.29 -6.33
C PHE A 37 5.23 -5.06 -6.04
N SER A 38 6.39 -4.96 -6.70
CA SER A 38 7.30 -3.81 -6.56
C SER A 38 6.63 -2.50 -6.97
N LEU A 39 5.90 -2.50 -8.09
CA LEU A 39 5.17 -1.33 -8.55
C LEU A 39 4.04 -0.94 -7.58
N CYS A 40 3.30 -1.94 -7.07
CA CYS A 40 2.27 -1.72 -6.06
C CYS A 40 2.84 -1.08 -4.79
N LEU A 41 3.97 -1.59 -4.30
CA LEU A 41 4.64 -1.03 -3.13
C LEU A 41 5.09 0.41 -3.37
N GLN A 42 5.71 0.69 -4.53
CA GLN A 42 6.17 2.03 -4.88
C GLN A 42 5.03 3.06 -4.93
N LEU A 43 3.89 2.71 -5.55
CA LEU A 43 2.71 3.59 -5.59
C LEU A 43 2.06 3.78 -4.22
N LEU A 44 2.05 2.72 -3.40
CA LEU A 44 1.60 2.81 -2.01
C LEU A 44 2.49 3.76 -1.21
N LEU A 45 3.81 3.62 -1.27
CA LEU A 45 4.75 4.48 -0.55
C LEU A 45 4.65 5.94 -1.00
N CYS A 46 4.47 6.21 -2.30
CA CYS A 46 4.18 7.57 -2.80
C CYS A 46 2.92 8.16 -2.16
N SER A 47 1.84 7.37 -2.08
CA SER A 47 0.58 7.82 -1.48
C SER A 47 0.71 8.05 0.02
N LEU A 48 1.37 7.13 0.73
CA LEU A 48 1.63 7.26 2.16
C LEU A 48 2.49 8.50 2.45
N TYR A 49 3.55 8.73 1.68
CA TYR A 49 4.38 9.93 1.83
C TYR A 49 3.56 11.23 1.78
N GLU A 50 2.66 11.38 0.80
CA GLU A 50 1.81 12.57 0.72
C GLU A 50 0.84 12.68 1.91
N ILE A 51 0.26 11.56 2.35
CA ILE A 51 -0.67 11.51 3.49
C ILE A 51 0.04 11.84 4.80
N TYR A 52 1.17 11.19 5.11
CA TYR A 52 1.93 11.46 6.34
C TYR A 52 2.54 12.86 6.31
N ARG A 53 2.98 13.36 5.16
CA ARG A 53 3.43 14.75 5.05
C ARG A 53 2.33 15.73 5.46
N ALA A 54 1.10 15.52 5.01
CA ALA A 54 -0.03 16.36 5.40
C ALA A 54 -0.44 16.16 6.87
N LEU A 55 -0.47 14.91 7.35
CA LEU A 55 -0.84 14.59 8.73
C LEU A 55 0.18 15.16 9.73
N GLU A 56 1.47 14.91 9.52
CA GLU A 56 2.55 15.32 10.43
C GLU A 56 2.73 16.84 10.43
N ASP A 57 2.62 17.51 9.28
CA ASP A 57 2.64 18.97 9.20
C ASP A 57 1.49 19.61 10.00
N GLU A 58 0.28 19.05 9.93
CA GLU A 58 -0.86 19.54 10.72
C GLU A 58 -0.79 19.14 12.21
N LEU A 59 -0.17 18.01 12.55
CA LEU A 59 0.13 17.65 13.95
C LEU A 59 1.18 18.59 14.55
N ASP A 60 2.23 18.93 13.81
CA ASP A 60 3.29 19.84 14.25
C ASP A 60 2.73 21.25 14.50
N LYS A 61 1.93 21.77 13.57
CA LYS A 61 1.25 23.08 13.71
C LYS A 61 0.32 23.16 14.90
N ASN A 62 -0.30 22.03 15.26
CA ASN A 62 -1.27 21.93 16.34
C ASN A 62 -0.70 21.24 17.59
N SER A 63 0.63 21.12 17.71
CA SER A 63 1.27 20.36 18.78
C SER A 63 0.96 20.87 20.20
N GLY A 64 0.64 22.16 20.36
CA GLY A 64 0.17 22.76 21.62
C GLY A 64 -1.36 22.81 21.79
N HIS A 65 -2.14 22.26 20.86
CA HIS A 65 -3.60 22.23 20.96
C HIS A 65 -4.04 21.14 21.96
N PRO A 66 -4.97 21.40 22.90
CA PRO A 66 -5.35 20.42 23.94
C PRO A 66 -5.84 19.05 23.40
N GLY A 67 -6.45 19.03 22.21
CA GLY A 67 -6.87 17.81 21.53
C GLY A 67 -5.78 17.02 20.80
N VAL A 68 -4.58 17.60 20.64
CA VAL A 68 -3.48 17.03 19.85
C VAL A 68 -2.25 16.78 20.72
N GLU A 69 -1.94 17.68 21.64
CA GLU A 69 -0.80 17.57 22.56
C GLU A 69 -0.68 16.18 23.23
N PRO A 70 -1.76 15.56 23.76
CA PRO A 70 -1.64 14.27 24.43
C PRO A 70 -1.16 13.14 23.52
N ILE A 71 -1.43 13.22 22.21
CA ILE A 71 -1.13 12.19 21.21
C ILE A 71 0.06 12.55 20.31
N TYR A 72 0.75 13.65 20.61
CA TYR A 72 1.90 14.13 19.83
C TYR A 72 3.20 13.41 20.22
N PHE A 73 3.53 12.34 19.47
CA PHE A 73 4.72 11.49 19.67
C PHE A 73 5.62 11.45 18.43
N PRO A 74 6.25 12.57 18.02
CA PRO A 74 7.00 12.63 16.76
C PRO A 74 8.24 11.71 16.77
N GLN A 75 8.93 11.54 17.91
CA GLN A 75 10.12 10.69 17.98
C GLN A 75 9.79 9.21 17.76
N GLU A 76 8.63 8.78 18.25
CA GLU A 76 8.20 7.39 18.18
C GLU A 76 7.43 7.06 16.90
N LEU A 77 6.60 7.99 16.42
CA LEU A 77 5.60 7.72 15.40
C LEU A 77 5.87 8.37 14.04
N ALA A 78 6.66 9.45 13.94
CA ALA A 78 6.84 10.14 12.66
C ALA A 78 7.36 9.19 11.58
N ARG A 79 6.74 9.24 10.40
CA ARG A 79 6.96 8.34 9.26
C ARG A 79 7.58 9.05 8.07
N LEU A 80 7.62 10.38 8.05
CA LEU A 80 8.14 11.13 6.90
C LEU A 80 9.57 10.73 6.54
N GLU A 81 10.52 10.79 7.48
CA GLU A 81 11.93 10.42 7.22
C GLU A 81 12.08 8.94 6.77
N PRO A 82 11.46 7.94 7.43
CA PRO A 82 11.43 6.57 6.90
C PRO A 82 10.88 6.46 5.46
N LEU A 83 9.79 7.16 5.14
CA LEU A 83 9.19 7.16 3.79
C LEU A 83 10.12 7.80 2.75
N GLU A 84 10.79 8.89 3.09
CA GLU A 84 11.75 9.55 2.20
C GLU A 84 12.91 8.60 1.86
N ARG A 85 13.43 7.85 2.84
CA ARG A 85 14.47 6.84 2.61
C ARG A 85 13.99 5.70 1.72
N ASP A 86 12.77 5.20 1.93
CA ASP A 86 12.21 4.14 1.10
C ASP A 86 11.97 4.62 -0.34
N LEU A 87 11.50 5.85 -0.52
CA LEU A 87 11.31 6.44 -1.84
C LEU A 87 12.64 6.70 -2.55
N GLU A 88 13.66 7.18 -1.84
CA GLU A 88 15.01 7.33 -2.40
C GLU A 88 15.61 5.99 -2.82
N TYR A 89 15.38 4.93 -2.04
CA TYR A 89 15.81 3.57 -2.41
C TYR A 89 15.19 3.11 -3.74
N PHE A 90 13.89 3.33 -3.95
CA PHE A 90 13.20 2.85 -5.16
C PHE A 90 13.37 3.75 -6.39
N PHE A 91 13.46 5.06 -6.20
CA PHE A 91 13.42 6.05 -7.28
C PHE A 91 14.71 6.84 -7.46
N GLY A 92 15.69 6.65 -6.57
CA GLY A 92 16.96 7.37 -6.51
C GLY A 92 16.84 8.80 -5.93
N PRO A 93 17.93 9.59 -5.94
CA PRO A 93 17.99 10.91 -5.30
C PRO A 93 16.98 11.95 -5.82
N GLN A 94 16.40 11.72 -6.99
CA GLN A 94 15.39 12.59 -7.61
C GLN A 94 13.96 12.05 -7.43
N TRP A 95 13.74 11.19 -6.42
CA TRP A 95 12.45 10.53 -6.17
C TRP A 95 11.27 11.52 -6.07
N ARG A 96 11.49 12.72 -5.51
CA ARG A 96 10.45 13.76 -5.38
C ARG A 96 9.80 14.13 -6.72
N LYS A 97 10.52 14.05 -7.84
CA LYS A 97 10.01 14.33 -9.19
C LYS A 97 9.22 13.16 -9.79
N ARG A 98 9.27 11.98 -9.17
CA ARG A 98 8.65 10.74 -9.64
C ARG A 98 7.42 10.34 -8.82
N VAL A 99 7.17 11.04 -7.70
CA VAL A 99 5.98 10.81 -6.87
C VAL A 99 4.73 11.03 -7.72
N THR A 100 3.99 9.95 -7.91
CA THR A 100 2.70 9.94 -8.60
C THR A 100 1.69 9.30 -7.65
N VAL A 101 0.58 9.98 -7.41
CA VAL A 101 -0.46 9.55 -6.47
C VAL A 101 -1.85 9.64 -7.11
N PRO A 102 -2.79 8.78 -6.74
CA PRO A 102 -4.17 8.87 -7.22
C PRO A 102 -4.89 10.09 -6.66
N ALA A 103 -6.02 10.44 -7.29
CA ALA A 103 -6.87 11.54 -6.84
C ALA A 103 -7.38 11.34 -5.39
N ALA A 104 -7.65 10.10 -4.98
CA ALA A 104 -8.02 9.78 -3.59
C ALA A 104 -6.96 10.23 -2.56
N THR A 105 -5.67 10.09 -2.87
CA THR A 105 -4.59 10.54 -1.98
C THR A 105 -4.66 12.05 -1.81
N LEU A 106 -4.89 12.80 -2.89
CA LEU A 106 -5.02 14.26 -2.83
C LEU A 106 -6.21 14.68 -1.96
N ARG A 107 -7.38 14.04 -2.14
CA ARG A 107 -8.57 14.28 -1.30
C ARG A 107 -8.30 14.02 0.18
N TYR A 108 -7.60 12.92 0.50
CA TYR A 108 -7.17 12.64 1.87
C TYR A 108 -6.31 13.79 2.40
N THR A 109 -5.25 14.17 1.67
CA THR A 109 -4.35 15.24 2.13
C THR A 109 -5.06 16.58 2.29
N GLU A 110 -6.06 16.88 1.46
CA GLU A 110 -6.88 18.08 1.58
C GLU A 110 -7.73 18.04 2.84
N ARG A 111 -8.39 16.90 3.14
CA ARG A 111 -9.17 16.74 4.38
C ARG A 111 -8.31 16.95 5.63
N LEU A 112 -7.10 16.39 5.66
CA LEU A 112 -6.16 16.57 6.77
C LEU A 112 -5.83 18.05 7.00
N ARG A 113 -5.54 18.79 5.93
CA ARG A 113 -5.24 20.23 6.00
C ARG A 113 -6.47 21.05 6.39
N GLU A 114 -7.65 20.67 5.93
CA GLU A 114 -8.90 21.32 6.29
C GLU A 114 -9.17 21.22 7.79
N ILE A 115 -9.12 20.00 8.36
CA ILE A 115 -9.37 19.79 9.78
C ILE A 115 -8.25 20.34 10.66
N GLY A 116 -6.99 20.26 10.21
CA GLY A 116 -5.87 20.83 10.96
C GLY A 116 -5.96 22.35 11.14
N ARG A 117 -6.63 23.04 10.22
CA ARG A 117 -6.87 24.50 10.31
C ARG A 117 -8.16 24.85 11.03
N SER A 118 -9.22 24.08 10.82
CA SER A 118 -10.58 24.45 11.24
C SER A 118 -11.05 23.75 12.51
N ASN A 119 -10.59 22.52 12.77
CA ASN A 119 -11.00 21.72 13.92
C ASN A 119 -9.92 20.68 14.30
N PRO A 120 -8.84 21.10 14.97
CA PRO A 120 -7.70 20.25 15.28
C PRO A 120 -8.03 19.01 16.14
N ASN A 121 -9.13 19.05 16.92
CA ASN A 121 -9.60 17.90 17.69
C ASN A 121 -9.84 16.67 16.81
N LEU A 122 -10.17 16.85 15.53
CA LEU A 122 -10.43 15.75 14.60
C LEU A 122 -9.15 15.06 14.12
N LEU A 123 -7.96 15.68 14.27
CA LEU A 123 -6.69 15.06 13.88
C LEU A 123 -6.42 13.76 14.65
N VAL A 124 -6.93 13.64 15.87
CA VAL A 124 -6.81 12.43 16.68
C VAL A 124 -7.38 11.20 15.98
N ALA A 125 -8.47 11.37 15.22
CA ALA A 125 -9.12 10.29 14.48
C ALA A 125 -8.22 9.74 13.38
N HIS A 126 -7.56 10.62 12.63
CA HIS A 126 -6.63 10.22 11.58
C HIS A 126 -5.32 9.66 12.12
N ALA A 127 -4.74 10.31 13.14
CA ALA A 127 -3.53 9.83 13.80
C ALA A 127 -3.75 8.43 14.41
N TYR A 128 -4.91 8.20 15.06
CA TYR A 128 -5.31 6.89 15.56
C TYR A 128 -5.37 5.86 14.43
N THR A 129 -6.16 6.12 13.37
CA THR A 129 -6.38 5.18 12.26
C THR A 129 -5.08 4.81 11.54
N ARG A 130 -4.15 5.76 11.41
CA ARG A 130 -2.86 5.54 10.76
C ARG A 130 -1.86 4.85 11.68
N TYR A 131 -1.43 5.51 12.76
CA TYR A 131 -0.31 5.03 13.59
C TYR A 131 -0.62 3.71 14.29
N LEU A 132 -1.84 3.51 14.80
CA LEU A 132 -2.18 2.25 15.48
C LEU A 132 -2.35 1.10 14.48
N GLY A 133 -2.78 1.40 13.26
CA GLY A 133 -2.77 0.45 12.15
C GLY A 133 -1.34 -0.01 11.84
N ASP A 134 -0.41 0.94 11.71
CA ASP A 134 0.99 0.65 11.39
C ASP A 134 1.69 -0.15 12.52
N LEU A 135 1.44 0.20 13.78
CA LEU A 135 1.99 -0.54 14.94
C LEU A 135 1.40 -1.94 15.11
N SER A 136 0.28 -2.23 14.45
CA SER A 136 -0.42 -3.51 14.57
C SER A 136 -0.07 -4.47 13.45
N GLY A 137 -0.11 -4.01 12.20
CA GLY A 137 0.14 -4.83 11.02
C GLY A 137 1.45 -4.52 10.30
N GLY A 138 2.01 -3.33 10.49
CA GLY A 138 3.14 -2.83 9.72
C GLY A 138 4.38 -3.70 9.84
N GLN A 139 4.71 -4.20 11.04
CA GLN A 139 5.90 -5.04 11.23
C GLN A 139 5.80 -6.40 10.51
N VAL A 140 4.62 -7.03 10.51
CA VAL A 140 4.40 -8.30 9.80
C VAL A 140 4.48 -8.06 8.31
N LEU A 141 3.84 -6.99 7.85
CA LEU A 141 3.86 -6.59 6.46
C LEU A 141 5.27 -6.26 5.97
N GLY A 142 6.07 -5.51 6.74
CA GLY A 142 7.45 -5.21 6.41
C GLY A 142 8.28 -6.48 6.16
N LYS A 143 8.10 -7.52 6.99
CA LYS A 143 8.77 -8.82 6.79
C LYS A 143 8.31 -9.53 5.51
N ILE A 144 7.01 -9.48 5.20
CA ILE A 144 6.45 -10.04 3.96
C ILE A 144 7.02 -9.30 2.75
N THR A 145 7.09 -7.98 2.81
CA THR A 145 7.65 -7.12 1.76
C THR A 145 9.13 -7.43 1.53
N GLN A 146 9.93 -7.49 2.59
CA GLN A 146 11.35 -7.86 2.51
C GLN A 146 11.54 -9.22 1.84
N LYS A 147 10.79 -10.23 2.28
CA LYS A 147 10.89 -11.59 1.72
C LYS A 147 10.47 -11.64 0.25
N THR A 148 9.38 -10.97 -0.11
CA THR A 148 8.83 -10.98 -1.48
C THR A 148 9.76 -10.26 -2.46
N MET A 149 10.46 -9.22 -1.99
CA MET A 149 11.38 -8.44 -2.81
C MET A 149 12.84 -8.90 -2.75
N GLY A 150 13.16 -9.90 -1.92
CA GLY A 150 14.53 -10.37 -1.73
C GLY A 150 15.46 -9.33 -1.10
N LEU A 151 14.92 -8.43 -0.27
CA LEU A 151 15.69 -7.38 0.41
C LEU A 151 16.47 -8.00 1.58
N SER A 152 17.78 -7.80 1.60
CA SER A 152 18.65 -8.32 2.67
C SER A 152 18.63 -7.44 3.93
N ASN A 153 18.27 -6.16 3.79
CA ASN A 153 18.37 -5.13 4.83
C ASN A 153 17.00 -4.41 5.01
N THR A 154 16.99 -3.35 5.82
CA THR A 154 15.78 -2.52 6.08
C THR A 154 15.54 -1.44 5.02
N GLU A 155 16.37 -1.35 3.98
CA GLU A 155 16.21 -0.39 2.89
C GLU A 155 14.99 -0.74 2.03
N GLY A 156 14.14 0.25 1.72
CA GLY A 156 12.89 0.05 0.97
C GLY A 156 11.71 -0.44 1.81
N VAL A 157 11.89 -0.62 3.13
CA VAL A 157 10.85 -1.01 4.09
C VAL A 157 10.96 -0.28 5.44
N ALA A 158 11.72 0.82 5.50
CA ALA A 158 11.95 1.59 6.71
C ALA A 158 10.65 2.11 7.33
N PHE A 159 9.64 2.44 6.51
CA PHE A 159 8.30 2.86 6.96
C PHE A 159 7.69 1.90 7.99
N PHE A 160 7.87 0.60 7.79
CA PHE A 160 7.30 -0.45 8.63
C PHE A 160 8.03 -0.66 9.97
N SER A 161 9.14 0.03 10.19
CA SER A 161 9.99 -0.10 11.38
C SER A 161 9.82 1.08 12.34
N PHE A 162 9.65 0.79 13.62
CA PHE A 162 9.47 1.79 14.68
C PHE A 162 10.59 1.63 15.73
N PRO A 163 11.83 2.08 15.44
CA PRO A 163 12.99 1.81 16.30
C PRO A 163 12.88 2.46 17.69
N ALA A 164 12.19 3.60 17.79
CA ALA A 164 11.94 4.27 19.07
C ALA A 164 10.81 3.61 19.90
N VAL A 165 10.04 2.68 19.30
CA VAL A 165 8.98 1.94 20.00
C VAL A 165 9.50 0.57 20.43
N THR A 166 9.93 0.46 21.68
CA THR A 166 10.46 -0.80 22.25
C THR A 166 9.44 -1.92 22.35
N SER A 167 8.16 -1.59 22.61
CA SER A 167 7.07 -2.54 22.69
C SER A 167 5.81 -1.97 22.03
N PRO A 168 5.46 -2.42 20.81
CA PRO A 168 4.25 -1.95 20.12
C PRO A 168 2.98 -2.13 20.94
N HIS A 169 2.87 -3.24 21.67
CA HIS A 169 1.72 -3.49 22.55
C HIS A 169 1.60 -2.43 23.66
N ARG A 170 2.68 -2.19 24.42
CA ARG A 170 2.66 -1.20 25.51
C ARG A 170 2.46 0.22 24.97
N PHE A 171 3.06 0.54 23.84
CA PHE A 171 2.91 1.85 23.22
C PHE A 171 1.48 2.10 22.76
N LYS A 172 0.79 1.10 22.18
CA LYS A 172 -0.65 1.21 21.85
C LYS A 172 -1.51 1.44 23.09
N GLN A 173 -1.20 0.80 24.22
CA GLN A 173 -1.91 1.05 25.49
C GLN A 173 -1.68 2.48 25.99
N LEU A 174 -0.43 2.95 25.96
CA LEU A 174 -0.07 4.34 26.29
C LEU A 174 -0.84 5.32 25.40
N TYR A 175 -0.80 5.12 24.09
CA TYR A 175 -1.45 6.00 23.13
C TYR A 175 -2.97 6.09 23.38
N ARG A 176 -3.64 4.95 23.61
CA ARG A 176 -5.07 4.93 23.98
C ARG A 176 -5.34 5.65 25.29
N SER A 177 -4.49 5.46 26.29
CA SER A 177 -4.61 6.18 27.57
C SER A 177 -4.50 7.69 27.40
N ARG A 178 -3.61 8.16 26.52
CA ARG A 178 -3.41 9.58 26.20
C ARG A 178 -4.56 10.17 25.40
N MET A 179 -5.09 9.41 24.45
CA MET A 179 -6.29 9.78 23.72
C MET A 179 -7.50 9.93 24.66
N ASN A 180 -7.63 9.03 25.65
CA ASN A 180 -8.71 9.09 26.64
C ASN A 180 -8.61 10.28 27.61
N SER A 181 -7.45 10.93 27.74
CA SER A 181 -7.30 12.14 28.55
C SER A 181 -7.68 13.43 27.82
N ILE A 182 -8.03 13.37 26.53
CA ILE A 182 -8.52 14.53 25.79
C ILE A 182 -9.93 14.86 26.28
N GLU A 183 -10.09 16.07 26.81
CA GLU A 183 -11.40 16.58 27.22
C GLU A 183 -12.21 17.03 26.00
N LEU A 184 -13.30 16.32 25.72
CA LEU A 184 -14.21 16.61 24.62
C LEU A 184 -15.64 16.74 25.14
N THR A 185 -16.38 17.70 24.63
CA THR A 185 -17.85 17.72 24.75
C THR A 185 -18.47 16.52 24.02
N GLU A 186 -19.71 16.17 24.35
CA GLU A 186 -20.42 15.07 23.66
C GLU A 186 -20.50 15.28 22.14
N GLU A 187 -20.72 16.52 21.69
CA GLU A 187 -20.78 16.84 20.26
C GLU A 187 -19.40 16.73 19.59
N GLU A 188 -18.31 17.11 20.27
CA GLU A 188 -16.95 16.88 19.76
C GLU A 188 -16.60 15.41 19.69
N ARG A 189 -16.95 14.63 20.73
CA ARG A 189 -16.76 13.18 20.73
C ARG A 189 -17.46 12.53 19.55
N ARG A 190 -18.72 12.91 19.29
CA ARG A 190 -19.48 12.44 18.13
C ARG A 190 -18.78 12.78 16.82
N ARG A 191 -18.31 14.01 16.65
CA ARG A 191 -17.57 14.43 15.45
C ARG A 191 -16.25 13.69 15.26
N VAL A 192 -15.52 13.39 16.34
CA VAL A 192 -14.29 12.57 16.29
C VAL A 192 -14.59 11.14 15.84
N LEU A 193 -15.69 10.55 16.31
CA LEU A 193 -16.11 9.21 15.87
C LEU A 193 -16.52 9.19 14.40
N ASP A 194 -17.31 10.16 13.95
CA ASP A 194 -17.67 10.32 12.54
C ASP A 194 -16.41 10.51 11.68
N GLU A 195 -15.44 11.30 12.13
CA GLU A 195 -14.17 11.49 11.43
C GLU A 195 -13.32 10.21 11.40
N ALA A 196 -13.36 9.38 12.44
CA ALA A 196 -12.65 8.11 12.44
C ALA A 196 -13.17 7.19 11.34
N VAL A 197 -14.50 7.10 11.18
CA VAL A 197 -15.13 6.38 10.06
C VAL A 197 -14.67 6.99 8.73
N ARG A 198 -14.68 8.32 8.61
CA ARG A 198 -14.22 9.01 7.41
C ARG A 198 -12.75 8.73 7.07
N ALA A 199 -11.89 8.66 8.08
CA ALA A 199 -10.48 8.30 7.92
C ALA A 199 -10.34 6.88 7.36
N PHE A 200 -11.16 5.93 7.78
CA PHE A 200 -11.19 4.59 7.19
C PHE A 200 -11.68 4.61 5.74
N GLU A 201 -12.77 5.30 5.43
CA GLU A 201 -13.29 5.45 4.06
C GLU A 201 -12.22 6.02 3.12
N LEU A 202 -11.54 7.09 3.52
CA LEU A 202 -10.47 7.71 2.73
C LEU A 202 -9.30 6.76 2.49
N ASN A 203 -8.95 5.91 3.47
CA ASN A 203 -7.94 4.86 3.26
C ASN A 203 -8.41 3.84 2.20
N ILE A 204 -9.68 3.39 2.28
CA ILE A 204 -10.26 2.46 1.31
C ILE A 204 -10.24 3.06 -0.10
N GLU A 205 -10.68 4.32 -0.26
CA GLU A 205 -10.65 5.03 -1.54
C GLU A 205 -9.25 5.09 -2.15
N VAL A 206 -8.21 5.33 -1.33
CA VAL A 206 -6.82 5.33 -1.79
C VAL A 206 -6.42 3.95 -2.31
N PHE A 207 -6.74 2.87 -1.59
CA PHE A 207 -6.42 1.51 -2.05
C PHE A 207 -7.17 1.15 -3.34
N ASP A 208 -8.44 1.52 -3.47
CA ASP A 208 -9.23 1.27 -4.67
C ASP A 208 -8.66 2.00 -5.89
N ASP A 209 -8.27 3.28 -5.74
CA ASP A 209 -7.67 4.02 -6.85
C ASP A 209 -6.26 3.51 -7.20
N LEU A 210 -5.46 3.11 -6.21
CA LEU A 210 -4.17 2.45 -6.46
C LEU A 210 -4.34 1.16 -7.27
N GLN A 211 -5.35 0.35 -6.94
CA GLN A 211 -5.67 -0.87 -7.70
C GLN A 211 -6.07 -0.55 -9.15
N LYS A 212 -6.85 0.51 -9.38
CA LYS A 212 -7.20 0.96 -10.75
C LYS A 212 -5.96 1.38 -11.53
N MET A 213 -5.04 2.15 -10.93
CA MET A 213 -3.79 2.56 -11.56
C MET A 213 -2.92 1.36 -11.99
N LEU A 214 -2.82 0.35 -11.13
CA LEU A 214 -2.10 -0.89 -11.44
C LEU A 214 -2.75 -1.65 -12.60
N SER A 215 -4.08 -1.78 -12.60
CA SER A 215 -4.84 -2.48 -13.63
C SER A 215 -4.69 -1.84 -15.03
N ILE A 216 -4.60 -0.49 -15.08
CA ILE A 216 -4.38 0.25 -16.33
C ILE A 216 -2.95 -0.01 -16.87
N THR A 217 -1.96 -0.04 -15.99
CA THR A 217 -0.55 -0.23 -16.36
C THR A 217 -0.30 -1.63 -16.95
N GLU A 218 -0.97 -2.65 -16.43
CA GLU A 218 -0.92 -4.02 -16.97
C GLU A 218 -1.60 -4.13 -18.35
N GLY A 219 -2.73 -3.44 -18.56
CA GLY A 219 -3.44 -3.42 -19.85
C GLY A 219 -2.68 -2.72 -20.98
N ALA A 220 -1.92 -1.67 -20.67
CA ALA A 220 -1.11 -0.94 -21.66
C ALA A 220 0.14 -1.73 -22.12
N SER A 221 0.60 -2.70 -21.32
CA SER A 221 1.76 -3.54 -21.63
C SER A 221 1.42 -4.76 -22.51
N GLY A 222 0.13 -4.99 -22.81
CA GLY A 222 -0.38 -6.18 -23.50
C GLY A 222 -0.84 -5.99 -24.96
N ASP A 223 -0.88 -4.77 -25.50
CA ASP A 223 -1.37 -4.53 -26.87
C ASP A 223 -0.24 -4.26 -27.86
N GLY A 224 0.28 -5.34 -28.44
CA GLY A 224 1.24 -5.34 -29.53
C GLY A 224 0.86 -6.38 -30.59
N GLY A 225 -0.26 -6.20 -31.30
CA GLY A 225 -0.60 -7.05 -32.46
C GLY A 225 -1.95 -6.76 -33.11
N LYS A 226 -1.95 -6.00 -34.22
CA LYS A 226 -3.13 -5.75 -35.08
C LYS A 226 -3.71 -7.04 -35.68
N GLY A 227 -5.04 -7.22 -35.58
CA GLY A 227 -5.83 -8.16 -36.40
C GLY A 227 -7.34 -8.06 -36.13
N LYS A 228 -8.15 -7.82 -37.17
CA LYS A 228 -9.61 -7.57 -37.17
C LYS A 228 -10.44 -8.86 -36.89
N ALA A 229 -11.37 -8.79 -35.91
CA ALA A 229 -12.72 -9.41 -35.71
C ALA A 229 -13.08 -10.80 -36.32
N PRO A 230 -13.90 -11.69 -35.68
CA PRO A 230 -15.20 -11.33 -35.08
C PRO A 230 -15.59 -11.98 -33.73
N THR A 231 -16.72 -11.48 -33.23
CA THR A 231 -17.44 -11.66 -31.96
C THR A 231 -17.70 -13.08 -31.45
N THR A 232 -17.37 -13.33 -30.18
CA THR A 232 -18.10 -14.19 -29.22
C THR A 232 -17.65 -13.83 -27.79
N PRO A 233 -18.53 -13.78 -26.77
CA PRO A 233 -18.16 -13.35 -25.43
C PRO A 233 -17.45 -14.50 -24.70
N LEU A 234 -16.12 -14.57 -24.85
CA LEU A 234 -15.29 -15.43 -24.01
C LEU A 234 -14.93 -14.63 -22.76
N THR A 235 -15.56 -15.02 -21.65
CA THR A 235 -15.26 -14.62 -20.28
C THR A 235 -13.74 -14.68 -20.06
N ILE A 236 -13.08 -13.53 -20.12
CA ILE A 236 -11.65 -13.39 -19.85
C ILE A 236 -11.46 -13.75 -18.38
N THR A 237 -10.90 -14.93 -18.16
CA THR A 237 -10.49 -15.41 -16.84
C THR A 237 -9.49 -14.39 -16.29
N ARG A 238 -9.87 -13.68 -15.23
CA ARG A 238 -9.01 -12.73 -14.51
C ARG A 238 -7.69 -13.45 -14.18
N SER A 239 -6.59 -12.95 -14.74
CA SER A 239 -5.23 -13.48 -14.54
C SER A 239 -4.95 -13.78 -13.07
N ALA A 240 -4.29 -14.91 -12.78
CA ALA A 240 -3.87 -15.30 -11.43
C ALA A 240 -3.01 -14.22 -10.73
N VAL A 241 -2.35 -13.36 -11.50
CA VAL A 241 -1.58 -12.19 -11.02
C VAL A 241 -2.50 -11.11 -10.44
N ALA A 242 -3.67 -10.88 -11.06
CA ALA A 242 -4.67 -9.96 -10.53
C ALA A 242 -5.30 -10.51 -9.23
N GLN A 243 -5.50 -11.83 -9.13
CA GLN A 243 -5.99 -12.47 -7.90
C GLN A 243 -4.96 -12.44 -6.76
N PHE A 244 -3.67 -12.55 -7.07
CA PHE A 244 -2.58 -12.46 -6.10
C PHE A 244 -2.37 -11.03 -5.59
N THR A 245 -2.41 -10.04 -6.49
CA THR A 245 -2.36 -8.60 -6.14
C THR A 245 -3.58 -8.17 -5.34
N LEU A 246 -4.78 -8.70 -5.67
CA LEU A 246 -5.97 -8.58 -4.82
C LEU A 246 -5.74 -9.20 -3.44
N GLY A 247 -5.10 -10.36 -3.33
CA GLY A 247 -4.83 -11.03 -2.07
C GLY A 247 -3.84 -10.29 -1.18
N VAL A 248 -2.83 -9.63 -1.76
CA VAL A 248 -1.83 -8.83 -1.02
C VAL A 248 -2.41 -7.48 -0.59
N CYS A 249 -3.10 -6.75 -1.47
CA CYS A 249 -3.80 -5.51 -1.11
C CYS A 249 -4.96 -5.80 -0.14
N ALA A 250 -5.67 -6.91 -0.29
CA ALA A 250 -6.66 -7.34 0.68
C ALA A 250 -5.99 -7.77 1.99
N ALA A 251 -4.86 -8.48 2.01
CA ALA A 251 -4.17 -8.82 3.27
C ALA A 251 -3.66 -7.57 4.01
N LEU A 252 -3.19 -6.56 3.27
CA LEU A 252 -2.85 -5.23 3.78
C LEU A 252 -4.04 -4.55 4.46
N VAL A 253 -5.21 -4.59 3.82
CA VAL A 253 -6.46 -4.01 4.32
C VAL A 253 -7.07 -4.84 5.46
N THR A 254 -7.00 -6.18 5.39
CA THR A 254 -7.65 -7.11 6.33
C THR A 254 -6.86 -7.23 7.63
N VAL A 255 -5.52 -7.18 7.59
CA VAL A 255 -4.71 -7.06 8.82
C VAL A 255 -4.91 -5.69 9.46
N GLY A 256 -5.13 -4.64 8.67
CA GLY A 256 -5.58 -3.34 9.15
C GLY A 256 -6.92 -3.43 9.88
N MET A 257 -7.97 -3.98 9.24
CA MET A 257 -9.32 -4.08 9.81
C MET A 257 -9.44 -5.09 10.96
N GLY A 258 -8.73 -6.23 10.90
CA GLY A 258 -8.80 -7.29 11.91
C GLY A 258 -8.20 -6.92 13.27
N VAL A 259 -7.39 -5.86 13.35
CA VAL A 259 -6.85 -5.36 14.63
C VAL A 259 -7.77 -4.31 15.27
N TYR A 260 -8.81 -3.83 14.58
CA TYR A 260 -9.83 -2.97 15.16
C TYR A 260 -11.00 -3.72 15.79
N ALA A 261 -11.01 -5.07 15.71
CA ALA A 261 -12.05 -5.93 16.26
C ALA A 261 -11.75 -6.49 17.68
N HIS A 262 -10.71 -6.01 18.37
CA HIS A 262 -10.36 -6.43 19.73
C HIS A 262 -9.89 -5.28 20.63
#